data_AF-A0AA88X4N1-F1
#
_entry.id   AF-A0AA88X4N1-F1
#
_cell.length_a   1.000
_cell.length_b   1.000
_cell.length_c   1.000
_cell.angle_alpha   90.00
_cell.angle_beta   90.00
_cell.angle_gamma   90.00
#
_symmetry.space_group_name_H-M   'P 1'
#
loop_
_entity.id
_entity.type
_entity.pdbx_description
1 polymer ?
#
loop_
_entity_poly.entity_id
_entity_poly.type
_entity_poly.pdbx_seq_one_letter_code
_entity_poly.pdbx_strand_id
1 'polypeptide(L)' 'MARIVRTTFTFTLGTLFGVYAAQNYNVPNIHKLFNTGVLIAKHYEENYRKPKKKDDTDS' A
#
# COMPACT_ATOMS: atom_id res chain seq x y z
N MET A 1 -34.68 -2.96 13.51
CA MET A 1 -34.49 -1.59 12.98
C MET A 1 -33.34 -0.81 13.64
N ALA A 2 -33.28 -0.68 14.98
CA ALA A 2 -32.28 0.16 15.66
C ALA A 2 -30.79 -0.24 15.46
N ARG A 3 -30.48 -1.52 15.20
CA ARG A 3 -29.10 -1.97 14.97
C ARG A 3 -28.53 -1.53 13.61
N ILE A 4 -29.36 -1.50 12.58
CA ILE A 4 -28.94 -1.10 11.22
C ILE A 4 -28.58 0.38 11.23
N VAL A 5 -29.43 1.23 11.80
CA VAL A 5 -29.21 2.68 11.89
C VAL A 5 -27.91 3.01 12.63
N ARG A 6 -27.61 2.30 13.73
CA ARG A 6 -26.36 2.49 14.48
C ARG A 6 -25.14 2.10 13.66
N THR A 7 -25.16 0.93 13.01
CA THR A 7 -24.03 0.45 12.22
C THR A 7 -23.78 1.31 10.99
N THR A 8 -24.85 1.72 10.27
CA THR A 8 -24.72 2.61 9.12
C THR A 8 -24.23 3.99 9.54
N PHE A 9 -24.71 4.52 10.67
CA PHE A 9 -24.25 5.82 11.17
C PHE A 9 -22.76 5.82 11.51
N THR A 10 -22.28 4.81 12.24
CA THR A 10 -20.85 4.68 12.54
C THR A 10 -20.02 4.48 11.27
N PHE A 11 -20.53 3.72 10.30
CA PHE A 11 -19.85 3.52 9.01
C PHE A 11 -19.75 4.81 8.18
N THR A 12 -20.84 5.58 8.08
CA THR A 12 -20.85 6.85 7.35
C THR A 12 -19.99 7.89 8.04
N LEU A 13 -20.05 8.01 9.37
CA LEU A 13 -19.17 8.90 10.14
C LEU A 13 -17.70 8.51 9.99
N GLY A 14 -17.37 7.23 10.09
CA GLY A 14 -16.01 6.74 9.89
C GLY A 14 -15.50 7.03 8.48
N THR A 15 -16.34 6.84 7.46
CA THR A 15 -16.02 7.18 6.07
C THR A 15 -15.76 8.67 5.89
N LEU A 16 -16.66 9.52 6.38
CA LEU A 16 -16.52 10.97 6.28
C LEU A 16 -15.28 11.47 7.03
N PHE A 17 -15.01 10.94 8.22
CA PHE A 17 -13.81 11.23 8.98
C PHE A 17 -12.54 10.79 8.26
N GLY A 18 -12.54 9.59 7.66
CA GLY A 18 -11.42 9.09 6.87
C GLY A 18 -11.15 9.95 5.63
N VAL A 19 -12.20 10.36 4.92
CA VAL A 19 -12.11 11.28 3.78
C VAL A 19 -11.61 12.66 4.20
N TYR A 20 -12.09 13.19 5.33
CA TYR A 20 -11.61 14.45 5.90
C TYR A 20 -10.14 14.35 6.30
N ALA A 21 -9.74 13.27 6.97
CA ALA A 21 -8.34 13.03 7.32
C ALA A 21 -7.49 12.93 6.05
N ALA A 22 -7.88 12.17 5.03
CA ALA A 22 -7.14 12.06 3.77
C ALA A 22 -6.99 13.41 3.03
N GLN A 23 -7.92 14.34 3.22
CA GLN A 23 -7.83 15.71 2.69
C GLN A 23 -7.02 16.64 3.59
N ASN A 24 -7.13 16.52 4.93
CA ASN A 24 -6.50 17.40 5.91
C ASN A 24 -5.06 16.99 6.25
N TYR A 25 -4.70 15.74 6.03
CA TYR A 25 -3.32 15.38 5.75
C TYR A 25 -3.04 15.88 4.34
N ASN A 26 -2.50 17.09 4.25
CA ASN A 26 -1.87 17.61 3.05
C ASN A 26 -0.58 16.78 2.84
N VAL A 27 -0.72 15.48 2.55
CA VAL A 27 0.41 14.56 2.49
C VAL A 27 1.24 15.07 1.31
N PRO A 28 2.47 15.55 1.52
CA PRO A 28 3.31 15.97 0.43
C PRO A 28 3.57 14.76 -0.46
N ASN A 29 2.75 14.67 -1.51
CA ASN A 29 2.80 13.73 -2.60
C ASN A 29 3.01 12.27 -2.16
N ILE A 30 1.94 11.58 -1.75
CA ILE A 30 1.91 10.13 -1.47
C ILE A 30 2.54 9.34 -2.64
N HIS A 31 2.46 9.89 -3.85
CA HIS A 31 3.12 9.38 -5.05
C HIS A 31 4.65 9.27 -4.90
N LYS A 32 5.31 10.18 -4.18
CA LYS A 32 6.74 10.09 -3.88
C LYS A 32 7.04 8.94 -2.93
N LEU A 33 6.22 8.78 -1.88
CA LEU A 33 6.32 7.64 -0.96
C LEU A 33 6.12 6.32 -1.70
N PHE A 34 5.13 6.26 -2.59
CA PHE A 34 4.86 5.09 -3.42
C PHE A 34 6.00 4.79 -4.38
N ASN A 35 6.49 5.78 -5.15
CA ASN A 35 7.62 5.59 -6.06
C ASN A 35 8.89 5.16 -5.33
N THR A 36 9.20 5.77 -4.19
CA THR A 36 10.36 5.39 -3.37
C THR A 36 10.18 3.98 -2.81
N GLY A 37 8.97 3.62 -2.35
CA GLY A 37 8.67 2.27 -1.89
C GLY A 37 8.84 1.21 -2.99
N VAL A 38 8.33 1.48 -4.20
CA VAL A 38 8.51 0.61 -5.37
C VAL A 38 9.98 0.50 -5.76
N LEU A 39 10.73 1.60 -5.70
CA LEU A 39 12.15 1.62 -6.04
C LEU A 39 12.99 0.84 -5.01
N ILE A 40 12.70 0.99 -3.71
CA ILE A 40 13.31 0.19 -2.65
C ILE A 40 12.95 -1.29 -2.80
N ALA A 41 11.69 -1.60 -3.12
CA ALA A 41 11.25 -2.97 -3.34
C ALA A 41 11.97 -3.62 -4.54
N LYS A 42 12.12 -2.90 -5.66
CA LYS A 42 12.92 -3.36 -6.80
C LYS A 42 14.39 -3.53 -6.44
N HIS A 43 14.97 -2.58 -5.71
CA HIS A 43 16.36 -2.70 -5.28
C HIS A 43 16.58 -3.88 -4.33
N TYR A 44 15.60 -4.15 -3.47
CA TYR A 44 15.58 -5.33 -2.61
C TYR A 44 15.45 -6.61 -3.44
N GLU A 45 14.54 -6.65 -4.42
CA GLU A 45 14.37 -7.77 -5.34
C GLU A 45 15.65 -8.02 -6.14
N GLU A 46 16.29 -7.00 -6.70
CA GLU A 46 17.53 -7.12 -7.47
C GLU A 46 18.70 -7.58 -6.61
N ASN A 47 18.89 -7.01 -5.41
CA ASN A 47 19.96 -7.41 -4.50
C ASN A 47 19.74 -8.80 -3.90
N TYR A 48 18.48 -9.21 -3.70
CA TYR A 48 18.14 -10.52 -3.12
C TYR A 48 17.82 -11.58 -4.18
N ARG A 49 17.89 -11.22 -5.47
CA ARG A 49 17.73 -12.16 -6.57
C ARG A 49 18.89 -13.15 -6.51
N LYS A 50 18.61 -14.37 -6.04
CA LYS A 50 19.56 -15.48 -6.14
C LYS A 50 20.12 -15.51 -7.56
N PRO A 51 21.45 -15.54 -7.75
CA PRO A 51 22.01 -15.70 -9.09
C PRO A 51 21.37 -16.94 -9.70
N LYS A 52 20.84 -16.83 -10.94
CA LYS A 52 20.40 -17.99 -11.70
C LYS A 52 21.56 -18.98 -11.67
N LYS A 53 21.37 -20.14 -11.03
CA LYS A 53 22.25 -21.28 -11.29
C LYS A 53 22.18 -21.49 -12.79
N LYS A 54 23.30 -21.25 -13.48
CA LYS A 54 23.55 -21.89 -14.76
C LYS A 54 23.66 -23.36 -14.39
N ASP A 55 22.55 -24.09 -14.53
CA ASP A 55 22.64 -25.54 -14.60
C ASP A 55 23.29 -25.82 -15.96
N ASP A 56 24.62 -25.74 -15.95
CA ASP A 56 25.53 -26.42 -16.86
C ASP A 56 25.25 -27.91 -16.68
N THR A 57 24.40 -28.48 -17.53
CA THR A 57 24.33 -29.93 -17.73
C THR A 57 24.00 -30.16 -19.19
N ASP A 58 24.98 -29.85 -20.02
CA ASP A 58 25.21 -30.53 -21.28
C ASP A 58 26.42 -31.44 -21.03
N SER A 59 26.19 -32.74 -20.81
CA SER A 59 27.21 -33.79 -20.68
C SER A 59 26.59 -35.13 -21.06
#